data_AF-A0A950WY33-F1
#
_entry.id   AF-A0A950WY33-F1
#
_cell.length_a   1.000
_cell.length_b   1.000
_cell.length_c   1.000
_cell.angle_alpha   90.00
_cell.angle_beta   90.00
_cell.angle_gamma   90.00
#
_symmetry.space_group_name_H-M   'P 1'
#
loop_
_entity.id
_entity.type
_entity.pdbx_description
1 polymer ?
#
loop_
_entity_poly.entity_id
_entity_poly.type
_entity_poly.pdbx_seq_one_letter_code
_entity_poly.pdbx_strand_id
1 'polypeptide(L)'
;MGQANWEEVDHAAVGTGGQNYGWNLREGDQPYNGGAKPAGEVDPVFEYDHSNGNCGIIGGFVYRGTRIPGLVGQYLYGDLCTGVVSAFSAAGSRAIGAVVP
;
A
#
# COMPACT_ATOMS: atom_id res chain seq x y z
N MET A 1 -1.46 -7.05 -5.40
CA MET A 1 -0.20 -7.70 -4.99
C MET A 1 0.88 -7.31 -5.98
N GLY A 2 2.04 -6.88 -5.52
CA GLY A 2 3.24 -6.81 -6.35
C GLY A 2 3.95 -8.16 -6.44
N GLN A 3 4.66 -8.41 -7.54
CA GLN A 3 5.30 -9.70 -7.83
C GLN A 3 6.81 -9.68 -7.67
N ALA A 4 7.48 -8.56 -7.96
CA ALA A 4 8.93 -8.45 -7.93
C ALA A 4 9.44 -7.34 -7.03
N ASN A 5 9.27 -6.06 -7.41
CA ASN A 5 10.07 -4.97 -6.83
C ASN A 5 9.27 -3.95 -6.02
N TRP A 6 7.93 -4.03 -6.07
CA TRP A 6 7.04 -3.06 -5.48
C TRP A 6 6.06 -3.73 -4.53
N GLU A 7 5.89 -3.13 -3.37
CA GLU A 7 4.87 -3.51 -2.40
C GLU A 7 3.79 -2.44 -2.37
N GLU A 8 2.53 -2.86 -2.20
CA GLU A 8 1.39 -1.95 -2.30
C GLU A 8 0.32 -2.21 -1.23
N VAL A 9 -0.47 -1.18 -0.93
CA VAL A 9 -1.70 -1.25 -0.16
C VAL A 9 -2.82 -0.66 -0.99
N ASP A 10 -3.86 -1.45 -1.22
CA ASP A 10 -5.09 -1.01 -1.89
C ASP A 10 -6.17 -0.64 -0.86
N HIS A 11 -7.03 0.30 -1.23
CA HIS A 11 -8.21 0.65 -0.45
C HIS A 11 -9.46 0.66 -1.33
N ALA A 12 -10.40 -0.23 -1.02
CA ALA A 12 -11.73 -0.22 -1.59
C ALA A 12 -12.74 0.27 -0.55
N ALA A 13 -13.65 1.14 -0.99
CA ALA A 13 -14.81 1.51 -0.19
C ALA A 13 -15.68 0.27 0.09
N VAL A 14 -16.40 0.29 1.21
CA VAL A 14 -17.32 -0.80 1.55
C VAL A 14 -18.37 -0.95 0.45
N GLY A 15 -18.52 -2.18 -0.05
CA GLY A 15 -19.46 -2.49 -1.13
C GLY A 15 -18.89 -2.32 -2.55
N THR A 16 -17.64 -1.89 -2.71
CA THR A 16 -16.99 -1.76 -4.04
C THR A 16 -15.94 -2.84 -4.30
N GLY A 17 -16.12 -4.04 -3.74
CA GLY A 17 -15.22 -5.17 -3.99
C GLY A 17 -15.21 -5.61 -5.46
N GLY A 18 -14.15 -6.33 -5.86
CA GLY A 18 -14.00 -6.83 -7.24
C GLY A 18 -13.43 -5.82 -8.23
N GLN A 19 -12.80 -4.74 -7.75
CA GLN A 19 -12.05 -3.81 -8.57
C GLN A 19 -10.83 -4.49 -9.22
N ASN A 20 -10.41 -3.95 -10.37
CA ASN A 20 -9.18 -4.34 -11.03
C ASN A 20 -8.04 -3.47 -10.48
N TYR A 21 -7.01 -4.10 -9.91
CA TYR A 21 -5.82 -3.42 -9.36
C TYR A 21 -4.60 -3.56 -10.28
N GLY A 22 -4.84 -3.69 -11.60
CA GLY A 22 -3.79 -3.61 -12.62
C GLY A 22 -2.97 -4.87 -12.87
N TRP A 23 -3.06 -5.89 -12.01
CA TRP A 23 -2.37 -7.17 -12.22
C TRP A 23 -2.79 -7.86 -13.54
N ASN A 24 -1.90 -8.43 -14.35
CA ASN A 24 -0.44 -8.56 -14.21
C ASN A 24 0.36 -7.57 -15.08
N LEU A 25 -0.21 -6.40 -15.37
CA LEU A 25 0.46 -5.34 -16.15
C LEU A 25 0.96 -4.20 -15.26
N ARG A 26 0.71 -4.31 -13.95
CA ARG A 26 1.15 -3.40 -12.89
C ARG A 26 1.76 -4.16 -11.71
N GLU A 27 2.74 -3.53 -11.09
CA GLU A 27 3.17 -3.77 -9.71
C GLU A 27 3.14 -2.41 -9.01
N GLY A 28 2.23 -2.18 -8.07
CA GLY A 28 1.94 -0.80 -7.68
C GLY A 28 1.24 -0.04 -8.81
N ASP A 29 1.58 1.24 -8.97
CA ASP A 29 1.25 2.05 -10.14
C ASP A 29 2.27 1.88 -11.29
N GLN A 30 3.34 1.12 -11.06
CA GLN A 30 4.44 0.98 -12.00
C GLN A 30 4.13 0.01 -13.14
N PRO A 31 4.61 0.26 -14.37
CA PRO A 31 4.45 -0.68 -15.48
C PRO A 31 5.14 -2.01 -15.18
N TYR A 32 4.43 -3.11 -15.41
CA TYR A 32 4.96 -4.45 -15.31
C TYR A 32 4.65 -5.27 -16.56
N ASN A 33 5.53 -6.21 -16.89
CA ASN A 33 5.37 -7.16 -18.01
C ASN A 33 5.07 -6.53 -19.39
N GLY A 34 5.49 -5.28 -19.61
CA GLY A 34 5.50 -4.62 -20.93
C GLY A 34 4.13 -4.28 -21.54
N GLY A 35 3.02 -4.49 -20.83
CA GLY A 35 1.68 -4.18 -21.30
C GLY A 35 1.25 -2.73 -21.04
N ALA A 36 0.19 -2.29 -21.72
CA ALA A 36 -0.44 -1.01 -21.44
C ALA A 36 -1.26 -1.06 -20.15
N LYS A 37 -1.44 0.09 -19.49
CA LYS A 37 -2.33 0.25 -18.32
C LYS A 37 -3.72 -0.32 -18.62
N PRO A 38 -4.21 -1.33 -17.89
CA PRO A 38 -5.61 -1.72 -17.95
C PRO A 38 -6.54 -0.51 -17.74
N ALA A 39 -7.53 -0.37 -18.62
CA ALA A 39 -8.53 0.68 -18.49
C ALA A 39 -9.40 0.43 -17.25
N GLY A 40 -9.60 1.47 -16.43
CA GLY A 40 -10.41 1.37 -15.21
C GLY A 40 -9.74 0.62 -14.07
N GLU A 41 -8.42 0.42 -14.10
CA GLU A 41 -7.70 -0.03 -12.90
C GLU A 41 -7.75 1.02 -11.79
N VAL A 42 -7.58 0.53 -10.56
CA VAL A 42 -7.49 1.33 -9.36
C VAL A 42 -6.05 1.29 -8.88
N ASP A 43 -5.46 2.48 -8.76
CA ASP A 43 -4.10 2.64 -8.25
C ASP A 43 -4.08 2.36 -6.74
N PRO A 44 -2.96 1.85 -6.21
CA PRO A 44 -2.81 1.63 -4.78
C PRO A 44 -2.85 2.96 -4.04
N VAL A 45 -3.28 2.93 -2.77
CA VAL A 45 -3.22 4.12 -1.92
C VAL A 45 -1.81 4.38 -1.42
N PHE A 46 -0.98 3.35 -1.36
CA PHE A 46 0.40 3.43 -0.90
C PHE A 46 1.24 2.36 -1.59
N GLU A 47 2.46 2.72 -1.95
CA GLU A 47 3.44 1.79 -2.48
C GLU A 47 4.86 2.21 -2.09
N TYR A 48 5.79 1.24 -2.14
CA TYR A 48 7.22 1.50 -2.11
C TYR A 48 7.99 0.42 -2.87
N ASP A 49 9.23 0.73 -3.23
CA ASP A 49 10.16 -0.22 -3.84
C ASP A 49 11.09 -0.91 -2.82
N HIS A 50 11.78 -1.95 -3.25
CA HIS A 50 12.71 -2.72 -2.40
C HIS A 50 14.07 -2.03 -2.17
N SER A 51 14.23 -0.74 -2.50
CA SER A 51 15.54 -0.07 -2.53
C SER A 51 16.23 0.05 -1.16
N ASN A 52 15.46 0.14 -0.07
CA ASN A 52 15.97 0.30 1.30
C ASN A 52 16.08 -1.01 2.10
N GLY A 53 16.14 -2.15 1.41
CA GLY A 53 16.10 -3.47 2.05
C GLY A 53 14.71 -3.89 2.50
N ASN A 54 13.68 -3.13 2.13
CA ASN A 54 12.28 -3.52 2.23
C ASN A 54 11.98 -4.64 1.23
N CYS A 55 11.01 -5.50 1.53
CA CYS A 55 10.65 -6.60 0.63
C CYS A 55 9.23 -7.13 0.77
N GLY A 56 8.42 -6.57 1.66
CA GLY A 56 7.07 -7.08 1.85
C GLY A 56 6.29 -6.31 2.87
N ILE A 57 5.16 -5.74 2.48
CA ILE A 57 4.19 -5.19 3.44
C ILE A 57 3.47 -6.36 4.12
N ILE A 58 3.64 -6.48 5.43
CA ILE A 58 2.95 -7.47 6.25
C ILE A 58 2.10 -6.80 7.33
N GLY A 59 0.91 -7.36 7.50
CA GLY A 59 -0.07 -6.83 8.45
C GLY A 59 -0.74 -5.55 7.97
N GLY A 60 -1.64 -5.06 8.81
CA GLY A 60 -2.49 -3.93 8.47
C GLY A 60 -3.52 -3.66 9.54
N PHE A 61 -3.39 -2.55 10.25
CA PHE A 61 -4.39 -2.14 11.22
C PHE A 61 -4.50 -0.62 11.29
N VAL A 62 -5.72 -0.10 11.12
CA VAL A 62 -6.00 1.30 11.41
C VAL A 62 -6.13 1.49 12.92
N TYR A 63 -5.19 2.22 13.52
CA TYR A 63 -5.16 2.45 14.96
C TYR A 63 -6.33 3.33 15.41
N ARG A 64 -7.11 2.83 16.36
CA ARG A 64 -8.28 3.51 16.95
C ARG A 64 -8.21 3.61 18.48
N GLY A 65 -7.05 3.29 19.06
CA GLY A 65 -6.84 3.33 20.50
C GLY A 65 -6.66 4.76 21.02
N THR A 66 -6.77 4.93 22.33
CA THR A 66 -6.59 6.23 23.01
C THR A 66 -5.21 6.41 23.63
N ARG A 67 -4.39 5.36 23.68
CA ARG A 67 -3.08 5.37 24.35
C ARG A 67 -2.03 6.19 23.59
N ILE A 68 -2.11 6.23 22.27
CA ILE A 68 -1.20 6.98 21.40
C ILE A 68 -2.04 7.87 20.47
N PRO A 69 -2.50 9.05 20.94
CA PRO A 69 -3.44 9.88 20.17
C PRO A 69 -2.94 10.27 18.78
N GLY A 70 -1.63 10.45 18.61
CA GLY A 70 -1.02 10.80 17.31
C GLY A 70 -1.15 9.72 16.23
N LEU A 71 -1.47 8.48 16.61
CA LEU A 71 -1.68 7.38 15.66
C LEU A 71 -3.14 7.17 15.29
N VAL A 72 -4.08 7.88 15.91
CA VAL A 72 -5.51 7.67 15.64
C VAL A 72 -5.80 7.93 14.16
N GLY A 73 -6.36 6.92 13.48
CA GLY A 73 -6.67 6.95 12.05
C GLY A 73 -5.52 6.56 11.13
N GLN A 74 -4.31 6.34 11.65
CA GLN A 74 -3.16 5.87 10.86
C GLN A 74 -3.27 4.36 10.63
N TYR A 75 -2.97 3.93 9.41
CA TYR A 75 -2.76 2.54 9.05
C TYR A 75 -1.34 2.12 9.41
N LEU A 76 -1.21 1.15 10.30
CA LEU A 76 0.04 0.54 10.73
C LEU A 76 0.32 -0.69 9.89
N TYR A 77 1.57 -0.80 9.42
CA TYR A 77 2.07 -1.95 8.69
C TYR A 77 3.51 -2.25 9.11
N GLY A 78 3.92 -3.50 8.93
CA GLY A 78 5.32 -3.91 9.06
C GLY A 78 5.93 -4.16 7.68
N ASP A 79 7.23 -3.95 7.54
CA ASP A 79 8.00 -4.56 6.45
C ASP A 79 8.63 -5.88 6.89
N LEU A 80 8.54 -6.90 6.04
CA LEU A 80 8.96 -8.27 6.32
C LEU A 80 10.48 -8.39 6.49
N CYS A 81 11.26 -7.66 5.71
CA CYS A 81 12.72 -7.81 5.69
C CYS A 81 13.42 -6.97 6.75
N THR A 82 12.99 -5.72 6.92
CA THR A 82 13.57 -4.79 7.88
C THR A 82 12.99 -4.97 9.28
N GLY A 83 11.79 -5.52 9.40
CA GLY A 83 11.05 -5.62 10.65
C GLY A 83 10.54 -4.27 11.18
N VAL A 84 10.66 -3.19 10.39
CA VAL A 84 10.24 -1.85 10.79
C VAL A 84 8.72 -1.76 10.73
N VAL A 85 8.13 -1.17 11.78
CA VAL A 85 6.71 -0.80 11.81
C VAL A 85 6.58 0.66 11.44
N SER A 86 5.84 0.91 10.37
CA SER A 86 5.58 2.24 9.84
C SER A 86 4.08 2.54 9.85
N ALA A 87 3.75 3.81 9.65
CA ALA A 87 2.38 4.28 9.63
C ALA A 87 2.16 5.32 8.53
N PHE A 88 0.98 5.30 7.94
CA PHE A 88 0.50 6.39 7.08
C PHE A 88 -0.99 6.62 7.29
N SER A 89 -1.48 7.81 6.95
CA SER A 89 -2.92 8.08 6.91
C SER A 89 -3.38 8.02 5.47
N ALA A 90 -4.58 7.49 5.22
CA ALA A 90 -5.16 7.46 3.89
C ALA A 90 -6.21 8.57 3.75
N ALA A 91 -6.06 9.42 2.73
CA ALA A 91 -7.05 10.42 2.35
C ALA A 91 -7.64 10.05 0.98
N GLY A 92 -8.75 9.29 0.99
CA GLY A 92 -9.35 8.77 -0.23
C GLY A 92 -8.46 7.71 -0.88
N SER A 93 -8.01 7.98 -2.11
CA SER A 93 -7.20 7.06 -2.93
C SER A 93 -5.69 7.29 -2.79
N ARG A 94 -5.21 8.03 -1.78
CA ARG A 94 -3.78 8.28 -1.57
C ARG A 94 -3.39 8.32 -0.10
N ALA A 95 -2.20 7.83 0.19
CA ALA A 95 -1.54 7.99 1.47
C ALA A 95 -1.01 9.41 1.66
N ILE A 96 -1.02 9.84 2.92
CA ILE A 96 -0.48 11.11 3.40
C ILE A 96 0.38 10.84 4.63
N GLY A 97 1.53 11.54 4.70
CA GLY A 97 2.47 11.40 5.80
C GLY A 97 3.15 10.03 5.89
N ALA A 98 3.14 9.26 4.79
CA ALA A 98 3.84 7.99 4.75
C ALA A 98 5.36 8.21 4.87
N VAL A 99 6.01 7.39 5.70
CA VAL A 99 7.46 7.34 5.84
C VAL A 99 7.90 5.93 5.50
N VAL A 100 8.70 5.80 4.45
CA VAL A 100 9.41 4.58 4.09
C VAL A 100 10.85 4.76 4.58
N PRO A 101 11.26 4.08 5.66
CA PRO A 101 12.63 4.12 6.14
C PRO A 101 13.61 3.37 5.23
#